data_AF-A0A5B9P4B3-F1
#
_entry.id   AF-A0A5B9P4B3-F1
#
_cell.length_a   1.000
_cell.length_b   1.000
_cell.length_c   1.000
_cell.angle_alpha   90.00
_cell.angle_beta   90.00
_cell.angle_gamma   90.00
#
_symmetry.space_group_name_H-M   'P 1'
#
loop_
_entity.id
_entity.type
_entity.pdbx_description
1 polymer ?
#
loop_
_entity_poly.entity_id
_entity_poly.type
_entity_poly.pdbx_seq_one_letter_code
_entity_poly.pdbx_strand_id
1 'polypeptide(L)' 'MKIPHTQVSAEALRAIVEEFVTRDGTDYTHVAQRISDVYGLLKTGDAELHFDAETNSCNIVMRST' A
#
# COMPACT_ATOMS: atom_id res chain seq x y z
N MET A 1 -1.02 -9.36 9.83
CA MET A 1 -1.91 -8.66 10.80
C MET A 1 -2.34 -7.34 10.19
N LYS A 2 -3.65 -7.02 10.16
CA LYS A 2 -4.11 -5.70 9.69
C LYS A 2 -3.70 -4.61 10.68
N ILE A 3 -3.10 -3.54 10.17
CA ILE A 3 -2.77 -2.34 10.94
C ILE A 3 -3.34 -1.09 10.25
N PRO A 4 -3.69 -0.03 10.98
CA PRO A 4 -4.03 1.26 10.40
C PRO A 4 -2.85 1.83 9.61
N HIS A 5 -3.11 2.38 8.42
CA HIS A 5 -2.09 3.04 7.62
C HIS A 5 -1.48 4.28 8.31
N THR A 6 -2.13 4.83 9.34
CA THR A 6 -1.63 5.94 10.15
C THR A 6 -0.63 5.52 11.23
N GLN A 7 -0.42 4.21 11.45
CA GLN A 7 0.57 3.71 12.42
C GLN A 7 1.99 3.57 11.86
N VAL A 8 2.15 3.72 10.54
CA VAL A 8 3.46 3.73 9.88
C VAL A 8 3.87 5.17 9.55
N SER A 9 5.18 5.42 9.45
CA SER A 9 5.66 6.74 9.03
C SER A 9 5.21 7.05 7.59
N ALA A 10 5.07 8.34 7.26
CA ALA A 10 4.69 8.75 5.92
C ALA A 10 5.67 8.23 4.85
N GLU A 11 6.96 8.19 5.18
CA GLU A 11 8.01 7.65 4.32
C GLU A 11 7.86 6.15 4.09
N ALA A 12 7.63 5.38 5.15
CA ALA A 12 7.41 3.94 5.04
C ALA A 12 6.14 3.64 4.24
N LEU A 13 5.04 4.35 4.55
CA LEU A 13 3.78 4.20 3.81
C LEU A 13 3.96 4.49 2.33
N ARG A 14 4.68 5.55 1.98
CA ARG A 14 5.00 5.88 0.59
C ARG A 14 5.76 4.76 -0.10
N ALA A 15 6.81 4.23 0.53
CA ALA A 15 7.61 3.14 -0.03
C ALA A 15 6.77 1.87 -0.28
N ILE A 16 5.90 1.52 0.68
CA ILE A 16 5.00 0.37 0.57
C ILE A 16 3.99 0.56 -0.57
N VAL A 17 3.41 1.77 -0.70
CA VAL A 17 2.47 2.09 -1.78
C VAL A 17 3.17 2.08 -3.14
N GLU A 18 4.39 2.61 -3.22
CA GLU A 18 5.18 2.62 -4.44
C GLU A 18 5.52 1.19 -4.89
N GLU A 19 5.95 0.33 -3.97
CA GLU A 19 6.16 -1.10 -4.23
C GLU A 19 4.87 -1.77 -4.72
N PHE A 20 3.74 -1.49 -4.06
CA PHE A 20 2.45 -2.06 -4.44
C PHE A 20 2.03 -1.69 -5.87
N VAL A 21 2.22 -0.43 -6.30
CA VAL A 21 1.82 0.00 -7.65
C VAL A 21 2.82 -0.41 -8.74
N THR A 22 4.08 -0.68 -8.37
CA THR A 22 5.16 -1.09 -9.29
C THR A 22 5.41 -2.60 -9.33
N ARG A 23 4.68 -3.39 -8.53
CA ARG A 23 4.85 -4.86 -8.42
C ARG A 23 4.78 -5.65 -9.73
N ASP A 24 4.12 -5.12 -10.76
CA ASP A 24 4.05 -5.75 -12.09
C ASP A 24 5.28 -5.47 -12.97
N GLY A 25 6.25 -4.69 -12.47
CA GLY A 25 7.60 -4.52 -13.01
C GLY A 25 7.71 -3.83 -14.37
N THR A 26 6.60 -3.61 -15.08
CA THR A 26 6.59 -3.15 -16.47
C THR A 26 5.75 -1.90 -16.70
N ASP A 27 4.78 -1.60 -15.83
CA ASP A 27 3.97 -0.39 -15.91
C ASP A 27 4.45 0.69 -14.92
N TYR A 28 5.40 1.51 -15.40
CA TYR A 28 5.85 2.72 -14.70
C TYR A 28 5.05 3.96 -15.12
N THR A 29 4.03 3.79 -15.96
CA THR A 29 3.17 4.89 -16.35
C THR A 29 2.21 5.21 -15.21
N HIS A 30 1.91 6.50 -15.01
CA HIS A 30 0.93 6.96 -14.01
C HIS A 30 1.22 6.55 -12.56
N VAL A 31 2.46 6.18 -12.21
CA VAL A 31 2.83 5.76 -10.84
C VAL A 31 2.39 6.78 -9.79
N ALA A 32 2.63 8.08 -10.03
CA ALA A 32 2.22 9.14 -9.10
C ALA A 32 0.70 9.19 -8.89
N GLN A 33 -0.09 8.98 -9.96
CA GLN A 33 -1.55 8.93 -9.89
C GLN A 33 -2.00 7.69 -9.12
N ARG A 34 -1.46 6.52 -9.45
CA ARG A 34 -1.76 5.24 -8.79
C ARG A 34 -1.41 5.27 -7.30
N ILE A 35 -0.31 5.92 -6.93
CA ILE A 35 0.04 6.18 -5.52
C ILE A 35 -1.09 6.96 -4.84
N SER A 36 -1.54 8.06 -5.44
CA SER A 36 -2.65 8.87 -4.91
C SER A 36 -3.95 8.05 -4.79
N ASP A 37 -4.25 7.21 -5.78
CA ASP A 37 -5.43 6.35 -5.77
C ASP A 37 -5.37 5.34 -4.60
N VAL A 38 -4.23 4.69 -4.38
CA VAL A 38 -4.04 3.75 -3.26
C VAL A 38 -4.21 4.43 -1.91
N TYR A 39 -3.73 5.67 -1.74
CA TYR A 39 -4.02 6.44 -0.52
C TYR A 39 -5.52 6.67 -0.32
N GLY A 40 -6.27 6.90 -1.40
CA GLY A 40 -7.73 6.96 -1.37
C GLY A 40 -8.36 5.66 -0.88
N LEU A 41 -7.95 4.53 -1.45
CA LEU A 41 -8.44 3.19 -1.09
C LEU A 41 -8.14 2.83 0.37
N LEU A 42 -6.96 3.20 0.88
CA LEU A 42 -6.60 3.01 2.29
C LEU A 42 -7.46 3.86 3.24
N LYS A 43 -7.93 5.03 2.79
CA LYS A 43 -8.83 5.89 3.57
C LYS A 43 -10.27 5.38 3.57
N THR A 44 -10.76 4.88 2.43
CA THR A 44 -12.12 4.33 2.32
C THR A 44 -12.24 2.91 2.88
N GLY A 45 -11.12 2.21 3.07
CA GLY A 45 -11.07 0.83 3.56
C GLY A 45 -11.26 -0.22 2.46
N ASP A 46 -11.14 0.19 1.19
CA ASP A 46 -11.10 -0.69 0.02
C ASP A 46 -9.71 -1.34 -0.17
N ALA A 47 -8.69 -0.79 0.48
CA ALA A 47 -7.38 -1.42 0.64
C ALA A 47 -6.99 -1.47 2.13
N GLU A 48 -6.21 -2.48 2.50
CA GLU A 48 -5.79 -2.73 3.88
C GLU A 48 -4.27 -2.86 3.96
N LEU A 49 -3.67 -2.23 4.98
CA LEU A 49 -2.26 -2.39 5.29
C LEU A 49 -2.07 -3.56 6.25
N HIS A 50 -1.26 -4.54 5.83
CA HIS A 50 -0.98 -5.75 6.58
C HIS A 50 0.50 -5.79 6.98
N PHE A 51 0.76 -5.87 8.27
CA PHE A 51 2.09 -6.12 8.81
C PHE A 51 2.33 -7.62 8.98
N ASP A 52 3.47 -8.09 8.49
CA ASP A 52 3.98 -9.44 8.67
C ASP A 52 5.15 -9.43 9.65
N ALA A 53 4.98 -10.09 10.80
CA ALA A 53 5.97 -10.09 11.86
C ALA A 53 7.15 -11.04 11.60
N GLU A 54 6.98 -12.04 10.74
CA GLU A 54 8.04 -13.00 10.41
C GLU A 54 9.10 -12.36 9.52
N THR A 55 8.66 -11.62 8.50
CA THR A 55 9.50 -10.90 7.55
C THR A 55 9.73 -9.43 7.94
N ASN A 56 9.11 -8.98 9.03
CA ASN A 56 9.11 -7.59 9.49
C ASN A 56 8.78 -6.58 8.37
N SER A 57 7.78 -6.93 7.55
CA SER A 57 7.44 -6.21 6.32
C SER A 57 5.97 -5.79 6.32
N CYS A 58 5.65 -4.73 5.58
CA CYS A 58 4.28 -4.28 5.36
C CYS A 58 3.87 -4.54 3.92
N ASN A 59 2.62 -4.94 3.73
CA ASN A 59 2.05 -5.17 2.40
C ASN A 59 0.63 -4.58 2.32
N ILE A 60 0.23 -4.21 1.11
CA ILE A 60 -1.13 -3.72 0.84
C ILE A 60 -1.94 -4.84 0.20
N VAL A 61 -3.14 -5.06 0.72
CA VAL A 61 -4.09 -6.07 0.23
C VAL A 61 -5.35 -5.34 -0.21
N MET A 62 -5.82 -5.63 -1.42
CA MET A 62 -7.11 -5.13 -1.91
C MET A 62 -8.24 -5.92 -1.26
N ARG A 63 -9.30 -5.24 -0.85
CA ARG A 63 -10.50 -5.89 -0.35
C ARG A 63 -11.26 -6.49 -1.53
N SER A 64 -11.15 -7.80 -1.73
CA SER A 64 -12.05 -8.52 -2.63
C SER A 64 -13.47 -8.44 -2.06
N THR A 65 -14.39 -7.84 -2.82
CA THR A 65 -15.83 -7.81 -2.48
C THR A 65 -16.43 -9.18 -2.62
#